data_AF-A0A1G7KSM6-F1
#
_entry.id   AF-A0A1G7KSM6-F1
#
_cell.length_a   1.000
_cell.length_b   1.000
_cell.length_c   1.000
_cell.angle_alpha   90.00
_cell.angle_beta   90.00
_cell.angle_gamma   90.00
#
_symmetry.space_group_name_H-M   'P 1'
#
loop_
_entity.id
_entity.type
_entity.pdbx_description
1 polymer ?
#
loop_
_entity_poly.entity_id
_entity_poly.type
_entity_poly.pdbx_seq_one_letter_code
_entity_poly.pdbx_strand_id
1 'polypeptide(L)'
;MDTWAQERGTTTVEDVVEAVSPWLEAADGITISGGEPFDQREALFDLLVQLRARTNADILVFTGYPWTTICDALAASPSLIDAIVSGPFKVNEAQTLALRGSDNQELHLLTPLGRARFASFERRIDETDRAFDIMFDDHSDLWLAGIPARGDFQRLRHILEDGGTTLGTSEDTRFPSL
;
A
#
# COMPACT_ATOMS: atom_id res chain seq x y z
N MET A 1 -17.87 -7.69 1.85
CA MET A 1 -16.98 -8.81 2.20
C MET A 1 -15.63 -8.18 2.51
N ASP A 2 -14.91 -8.58 3.57
CA ASP A 2 -13.60 -8.02 3.88
C ASP A 2 -12.73 -7.97 2.62
N THR A 3 -12.10 -6.83 2.34
CA THR A 3 -11.03 -6.71 1.31
C THR A 3 -9.85 -7.64 1.57
N TRP A 4 -9.89 -8.35 2.71
CA TRP A 4 -8.96 -9.34 3.18
C TRP A 4 -9.75 -10.60 3.52
N ALA A 5 -10.23 -11.31 2.50
CA ALA A 5 -10.79 -12.63 2.69
C ALA A 5 -9.77 -13.48 3.48
N GLN A 6 -10.08 -13.75 4.75
CA GLN A 6 -9.30 -14.56 5.70
C GLN A 6 -9.09 -16.02 5.22
N GLU A 7 -9.59 -16.36 4.03
CA GLU A 7 -9.58 -17.70 3.43
C GLU A 7 -8.56 -17.85 2.29
N ARG A 8 -7.65 -16.89 2.06
CA ARG A 8 -6.46 -17.13 1.22
C ARG A 8 -5.28 -17.52 2.13
N GLY A 9 -4.62 -18.63 1.80
CA GLY A 9 -3.77 -19.41 2.71
C GLY A 9 -2.73 -18.63 3.53
N THR A 10 -2.37 -19.21 4.68
CA THR A 10 -1.27 -18.69 5.52
C THR A 10 0.08 -18.95 4.86
N THR A 11 1.02 -18.02 5.03
CA THR A 11 2.43 -18.17 4.61
C THR A 11 3.36 -17.75 5.74
N THR A 12 4.66 -18.01 5.61
CA THR A 12 5.68 -17.60 6.57
C THR A 12 6.35 -16.30 6.12
N VAL A 13 7.01 -15.60 7.05
CA VAL A 13 7.80 -14.41 6.72
C VAL A 13 8.94 -14.79 5.77
N GLU A 14 9.57 -15.93 6.01
CA GLU A 14 10.65 -16.47 5.18
C GLU A 14 10.19 -16.70 3.74
N ASP A 15 9.02 -17.32 3.55
CA ASP A 15 8.47 -17.56 2.21
C ASP A 15 8.19 -16.25 1.48
N VAL A 16 7.69 -15.22 2.19
CA VAL A 16 7.47 -13.89 1.61
C VAL A 16 8.80 -13.26 1.20
N VAL A 17 9.81 -13.30 2.06
CA VAL A 17 11.14 -12.74 1.79
C VAL A 17 11.79 -13.43 0.58
N GLU A 18 11.72 -14.76 0.52
CA GLU A 18 12.24 -15.53 -0.63
C GLU A 18 11.47 -15.23 -1.91
N ALA A 19 10.14 -15.11 -1.82
CA ALA A 19 9.31 -14.76 -2.96
C ALA A 19 9.70 -13.40 -3.54
N VAL A 20 9.91 -12.37 -2.69
CA VAL A 20 10.25 -11.02 -3.18
C VAL A 20 11.73 -10.82 -3.51
N SER A 21 12.61 -11.71 -3.04
CA SER A 21 14.07 -11.60 -3.16
C SER A 21 14.58 -11.32 -4.58
N PRO A 22 14.02 -11.90 -5.67
CA PRO A 22 14.49 -11.64 -7.04
C PRO A 22 14.40 -10.18 -7.47
N TRP A 23 13.52 -9.38 -6.85
CA TRP A 23 13.29 -7.98 -7.21
C TRP A 23 13.96 -6.98 -6.26
N LEU A 24 14.43 -7.43 -5.09
CA LEU A 24 14.95 -6.53 -4.04
C LEU A 24 16.19 -5.73 -4.48
N GLU A 25 17.04 -6.28 -5.34
CA GLU A 25 18.22 -5.57 -5.86
C GLU A 25 17.87 -4.48 -6.88
N ALA A 26 16.76 -4.65 -7.61
CA ALA A 26 16.32 -3.73 -8.66
C ALA A 26 15.26 -2.73 -8.18
N ALA A 27 14.64 -2.98 -7.04
CA ALA A 27 13.61 -2.12 -6.48
C ALA A 27 14.20 -0.83 -5.93
N ASP A 28 13.62 0.31 -6.35
CA ASP A 28 13.95 1.62 -5.78
C ASP A 28 13.42 1.77 -4.34
N GLY A 29 12.30 1.10 -4.04
CA GLY A 29 11.59 1.15 -2.76
C GLY A 29 10.65 -0.05 -2.59
N ILE A 30 10.22 -0.29 -1.35
CA ILE A 30 9.27 -1.32 -0.96
C ILE A 30 8.08 -0.65 -0.31
N THR A 31 6.87 -0.93 -0.83
CA THR A 31 5.63 -0.49 -0.19
C THR A 31 4.93 -1.70 0.43
N ILE A 32 4.67 -1.63 1.74
CA ILE A 32 3.82 -2.59 2.45
C ILE A 32 2.44 -1.98 2.58
N SER A 33 1.49 -2.56 1.86
CA SER A 33 0.09 -2.15 1.87
C SER A 33 -0.79 -3.38 1.81
N GLY A 34 -2.01 -3.24 2.32
CA GLY A 34 -2.97 -4.33 2.36
C GLY A 34 -2.93 -5.11 3.66
N GLY A 35 -3.98 -5.89 3.92
CA GLY A 35 -4.40 -6.20 5.28
C GLY A 35 -4.53 -4.94 6.14
N GLU A 36 -4.50 -5.12 7.46
CA GLU A 36 -3.95 -4.12 8.37
C GLU A 36 -2.58 -4.62 8.81
N PRO A 37 -1.46 -4.05 8.34
CA PRO A 37 -0.12 -4.58 8.63
C PRO A 37 0.17 -4.72 10.13
N PHE A 38 -0.37 -3.81 10.94
CA PHE A 38 -0.14 -3.80 12.38
C PHE A 38 -0.98 -4.83 13.16
N ASP A 39 -1.93 -5.52 12.54
CA ASP A 39 -2.65 -6.65 13.15
C ASP A 39 -1.74 -7.86 13.35
N GLN A 40 -0.71 -8.00 12.50
CA GLN A 40 0.32 -9.05 12.58
C GLN A 40 1.67 -8.47 12.94
N ARG A 41 1.69 -7.63 13.99
CA ARG A 41 2.85 -6.80 14.37
C ARG A 41 4.18 -7.56 14.42
N GLU A 42 4.21 -8.72 15.08
CA GLU A 42 5.44 -9.52 15.21
C GLU A 42 5.98 -9.96 13.85
N ALA A 43 5.11 -10.49 12.98
CA ALA A 43 5.47 -10.90 11.63
C ALA A 43 5.89 -9.70 10.75
N LEU A 44 5.24 -8.54 10.89
CA LEU A 44 5.62 -7.31 10.21
C LEU A 44 7.05 -6.89 10.58
N PHE A 45 7.38 -6.87 11.87
CA PHE A 45 8.72 -6.47 12.31
C PHE A 45 9.80 -7.47 11.89
N ASP A 46 9.51 -8.77 11.96
CA ASP A 46 10.42 -9.80 11.45
C ASP A 46 10.67 -9.64 9.94
N LEU A 47 9.61 -9.45 9.15
CA LEU A 47 9.72 -9.17 7.72
C LEU A 47 10.61 -7.95 7.46
N LEU A 48 10.38 -6.84 8.17
CA LEU A 48 11.18 -5.63 8.01
C LEU A 48 12.66 -5.84 8.34
N VAL A 49 12.98 -6.59 9.39
CA VAL A 49 14.37 -6.94 9.72
C VAL A 49 15.02 -7.73 8.59
N GLN A 50 14.32 -8.74 8.06
CA GLN A 50 14.84 -9.58 6.98
C GLN A 50 15.01 -8.80 5.66
N LEU A 51 14.08 -7.91 5.32
CA LEU A 51 14.18 -7.02 4.16
C LEU A 51 15.37 -6.07 4.28
N ARG A 52 15.57 -5.45 5.44
CA ARG A 52 16.71 -4.54 5.69
C ARG A 52 18.06 -5.24 5.60
N ALA A 53 18.12 -6.54 5.90
CA ALA A 53 19.34 -7.32 5.73
C ALA A 53 19.70 -7.57 4.26
N ARG A 54 18.73 -7.43 3.33
CA ARG A 54 18.89 -7.75 1.90
C ARG A 54 18.92 -6.52 0.99
N THR A 55 18.39 -5.38 1.41
CA THR A 55 18.36 -4.17 0.59
C THR A 55 18.44 -2.87 1.40
N ASN A 56 18.90 -1.81 0.74
CA ASN A 56 18.88 -0.43 1.24
C ASN A 56 17.74 0.40 0.62
N ALA A 57 16.83 -0.24 -0.12
CA ALA A 57 15.62 0.39 -0.65
C ALA A 57 14.81 1.04 0.47
N ASP A 58 14.13 2.14 0.16
CA ASP A 58 13.24 2.75 1.15
C ASP A 58 12.03 1.86 1.43
N ILE A 59 11.50 1.93 2.66
CA ILE A 59 10.32 1.17 3.06
C ILE A 59 9.21 2.11 3.50
N LEU A 60 8.09 2.08 2.75
CA LEU A 60 6.85 2.79 3.02
C LEU A 60 5.79 1.81 3.54
N VAL A 61 5.08 2.17 4.61
CA VAL A 61 3.97 1.34 5.13
C VAL A 61 2.67 2.14 5.16
N PHE A 62 1.60 1.56 4.63
CA PHE A 62 0.24 2.08 4.77
C PHE A 62 -0.50 1.36 5.91
N THR A 63 -1.17 2.10 6.77
CA THR A 63 -1.98 1.55 7.88
C THR A 63 -3.25 2.34 8.09
N GLY A 64 -4.34 1.65 8.38
CA GLY A 64 -5.61 2.24 8.78
C GLY A 64 -5.60 2.75 10.22
N TYR A 65 -4.59 2.40 11.03
CA TYR A 65 -4.49 2.89 12.40
C TYR A 65 -4.01 4.35 12.48
N PRO A 66 -4.54 5.14 13.43
CA PRO A 66 -3.99 6.45 13.75
C PRO A 66 -2.54 6.34 14.23
N TRP A 67 -1.73 7.37 13.93
CA TRP A 67 -0.34 7.45 14.39
C TRP A 67 -0.18 7.20 15.89
N THR A 68 -1.08 7.76 16.71
CA THR A 68 -1.09 7.63 18.17
C THR A 68 -1.21 6.18 18.65
N THR A 69 -1.70 5.27 17.82
CA THR A 69 -1.86 3.83 18.16
C THR A 69 -0.59 3.03 17.91
N ILE A 70 0.25 3.48 16.97
CA ILE A 70 1.40 2.71 16.47
C ILE A 70 2.75 3.33 16.85
N CYS A 71 2.79 4.62 17.20
CA CYS A 71 4.04 5.36 17.43
C CYS A 71 4.93 4.74 18.52
N ASP A 72 4.35 4.23 19.60
CA ASP A 72 5.10 3.65 20.71
C ASP A 72 5.82 2.35 20.30
N ALA A 73 5.16 1.54 19.47
CA ALA A 73 5.75 0.31 18.94
C ALA A 73 6.92 0.62 17.98
N LEU A 74 6.78 1.68 17.18
CA LEU A 74 7.79 2.10 16.23
C LEU A 74 9.01 2.73 16.91
N ALA A 75 8.80 3.44 18.03
CA ALA A 75 9.89 4.00 18.82
C ALA A 75 10.85 2.94 19.35
N ALA A 76 10.38 1.70 19.57
CA ALA A 76 11.19 0.57 19.99
C ALA A 76 11.97 -0.10 18.85
N SER A 77 11.66 0.21 17.59
CA SER A 77 12.33 -0.36 16.41
C SER A 77 12.70 0.72 15.39
N PRO A 78 13.53 1.71 15.80
CA PRO A 78 13.87 2.83 14.95
C PRO A 78 14.63 2.35 13.72
N SER A 79 14.36 2.96 12.57
CA SER A 79 15.04 2.74 11.28
C SER A 79 14.62 1.52 10.46
N LEU A 80 13.61 0.74 10.88
CA LEU A 80 13.09 -0.34 10.03
C LEU A 80 12.14 0.17 8.94
N ILE A 81 11.37 1.23 9.24
CA ILE A 81 10.43 1.86 8.31
C ILE A 81 10.89 3.29 8.05
N ASP A 82 10.91 3.71 6.79
CA ASP A 82 11.35 5.05 6.39
C ASP A 82 10.22 6.07 6.42
N ALA A 83 9.03 5.67 5.99
CA ALA A 83 7.84 6.50 6.04
C ALA A 83 6.57 5.67 6.30
N ILE A 84 5.57 6.32 6.90
CA ILE A 84 4.25 5.72 7.15
C ILE A 84 3.17 6.66 6.68
N VAL A 85 2.16 6.13 5.97
CA VAL A 85 0.88 6.80 5.76
C VAL A 85 -0.13 6.19 6.73
N SER A 86 -0.56 6.97 7.72
CA SER A 86 -1.42 6.52 8.81
C SER A 86 -2.84 7.06 8.70
N GLY A 87 -3.81 6.29 9.17
CA GLY A 87 -5.20 6.69 9.32
C GLY A 87 -6.14 5.97 8.36
N PRO A 88 -7.41 5.77 8.74
CA PRO A 88 -8.35 5.01 7.94
C PRO A 88 -8.65 5.75 6.63
N PHE A 89 -8.78 5.00 5.54
CA PHE A 89 -9.31 5.53 4.30
C PHE A 89 -10.78 5.95 4.50
N LYS A 90 -11.10 7.19 4.12
CA LYS A 90 -12.46 7.72 4.20
C LYS A 90 -12.97 8.08 2.81
N VAL A 91 -13.88 7.26 2.29
CA VAL A 91 -14.47 7.44 0.95
C VAL A 91 -15.19 8.78 0.76
N ASN A 92 -15.55 9.52 1.81
CA ASN A 92 -16.25 10.81 1.69
C ASN A 92 -15.32 12.02 1.91
N GLU A 93 -14.06 11.80 2.24
CA GLU A 93 -13.07 12.88 2.39
C GLU A 93 -12.43 13.25 1.06
N ALA A 94 -11.96 14.48 0.94
CA ALA A 94 -11.21 14.88 -0.23
C ALA A 94 -9.93 14.03 -0.39
N GLN A 95 -9.47 13.86 -1.62
CA GLN A 95 -8.23 13.15 -1.97
C GLN A 95 -7.39 14.15 -2.78
N THR A 96 -6.79 15.09 -2.07
CA THR A 96 -6.05 16.20 -2.66
C THR A 96 -4.57 16.14 -2.37
N LEU A 97 -4.13 15.33 -1.42
CA LEU A 97 -2.72 15.18 -1.04
C LEU A 97 -2.07 13.96 -1.68
N ALA A 98 -0.80 14.10 -2.08
CA ALA A 98 -0.06 13.00 -2.69
C ALA A 98 0.25 11.87 -1.68
N LEU A 99 0.37 10.65 -2.20
CA LEU A 99 0.53 9.39 -1.45
C LEU A 99 -0.59 9.05 -0.46
N ARG A 100 -1.76 9.68 -0.57
CA ARG A 100 -2.89 9.46 0.36
C ARG A 100 -4.17 9.16 -0.41
N GLY A 101 -4.91 8.17 0.06
CA GLY A 101 -6.25 7.86 -0.44
C GLY A 101 -7.30 8.86 0.05
N SER A 102 -7.09 9.46 1.23
CA SER A 102 -7.96 10.52 1.76
C SER A 102 -7.18 11.54 2.59
N ASP A 103 -7.62 12.79 2.61
CA ASP A 103 -6.92 13.93 3.21
C ASP A 103 -6.79 13.86 4.73
N ASN A 104 -7.56 12.98 5.39
CA ASN A 104 -7.39 12.68 6.80
C ASN A 104 -6.19 11.78 7.12
N GLN A 105 -5.51 11.25 6.10
CA GLN A 105 -4.34 10.40 6.27
C GLN A 105 -3.07 11.26 6.38
N GLU A 106 -2.15 10.84 7.23
CA GLU A 106 -0.95 11.60 7.57
C GLU A 106 0.31 10.86 7.11
N LEU A 107 1.25 11.57 6.48
CA LEU A 107 2.57 11.06 6.10
C LEU A 107 3.57 11.37 7.21
N HIS A 108 4.16 10.34 7.78
CA HIS A 108 5.18 10.42 8.82
C HIS A 108 6.53 10.02 8.25
N LEU A 109 7.53 10.89 8.38
CA LEU A 109 8.89 10.66 7.88
C LEU A 109 9.79 10.27 9.05
N LEU A 110 10.16 8.99 9.12
CA LEU A 110 10.78 8.39 10.31
C LEU A 110 12.30 8.37 10.26
N THR A 111 12.89 8.33 9.06
CA THR A 111 14.34 8.26 8.87
C THR A 111 14.84 9.40 7.95
N PRO A 112 16.17 9.64 7.90
CA PRO A 112 16.75 10.55 6.91
C PRO A 112 16.47 10.11 5.46
N LEU A 113 16.51 8.80 5.19
CA LEU A 113 16.18 8.24 3.86
C LEU A 113 14.72 8.52 3.52
N GLY A 114 13.80 8.24 4.45
CA GLY A 114 12.39 8.52 4.27
C GLY A 114 12.11 10.00 4.03
N ARG A 115 12.80 10.89 4.76
CA ARG A 115 12.71 12.32 4.49
C ARG A 115 13.18 12.68 3.08
N ALA A 116 14.32 12.14 2.64
CA ALA A 116 14.87 12.42 1.32
C ALA A 116 13.96 11.90 0.18
N ARG A 117 13.30 10.76 0.38
CA ARG A 117 12.46 10.11 -0.62
C ARG A 117 11.03 10.64 -0.64
N PHE A 118 10.46 10.95 0.52
CA PHE A 118 9.02 11.16 0.64
C PHE A 118 8.60 12.61 0.98
N ALA A 119 9.51 13.50 1.40
CA ALA A 119 9.12 14.87 1.77
C ALA A 119 8.48 15.66 0.61
N SER A 120 8.81 15.34 -0.65
CA SER A 120 8.22 15.99 -1.84
C SER A 120 6.76 15.63 -2.08
N PHE A 121 6.22 14.61 -1.38
CA PHE A 121 4.80 14.25 -1.44
C PHE A 121 3.95 15.00 -0.40
N GLU A 122 4.56 15.85 0.42
CA GLU A 122 3.82 16.81 1.26
C GLU A 122 3.33 18.00 0.42
N ARG A 123 2.49 17.68 -0.57
CA ARG A 123 1.92 18.61 -1.55
C ARG A 123 0.57 18.12 -2.03
N ARG A 124 -0.12 18.97 -2.81
CA ARG A 124 -1.33 18.56 -3.53
C ARG A 124 -0.96 17.66 -4.72
N ILE A 125 -1.84 16.70 -5.04
CA ILE A 125 -1.69 15.82 -6.20
C ILE A 125 -1.68 16.62 -7.52
N ASP A 126 -0.94 16.10 -8.50
CA ASP A 126 -0.99 16.50 -9.90
C ASP A 126 -1.26 15.29 -10.82
N GLU A 127 -1.18 15.49 -12.14
CA GLU A 127 -1.47 14.44 -13.13
C GLU A 127 -0.49 13.26 -13.06
N THR A 128 0.74 13.48 -12.59
CA THR A 128 1.77 12.43 -12.51
C THR A 128 1.56 11.48 -11.33
N ASP A 129 0.80 11.91 -10.32
CA ASP A 129 0.47 11.09 -9.14
C ASP A 129 -0.64 10.06 -9.41
N ARG A 130 -1.32 10.14 -10.56
CA ARG A 130 -2.49 9.31 -10.91
C ARG A 130 -2.11 8.09 -11.76
N ALA A 131 -0.96 7.49 -11.47
CA ALA A 131 -0.48 6.30 -12.16
C ALA A 131 -0.92 5.02 -11.44
N PHE A 132 -1.10 3.95 -12.22
CA PHE A 132 -1.36 2.61 -11.72
C PHE A 132 -0.35 1.63 -12.31
N ASP A 133 0.10 0.72 -11.47
CA ASP A 133 0.76 -0.49 -11.93
C ASP A 133 -0.30 -1.56 -12.17
N ILE A 134 -0.21 -2.18 -13.34
CA ILE A 134 -1.10 -3.24 -13.78
C ILE A 134 -0.28 -4.51 -13.96
N MET A 135 -0.66 -5.56 -13.24
CA MET A 135 -0.04 -6.87 -13.33
C MET A 135 -1.08 -7.91 -13.73
N PHE A 136 -0.72 -8.74 -14.70
CA PHE A 136 -1.52 -9.88 -15.14
C PHE A 136 -0.84 -11.14 -14.62
N ASP A 137 -1.63 -12.07 -14.08
CA ASP A 137 -1.14 -13.42 -13.82
C ASP A 137 -1.46 -14.39 -14.96
N ASP A 138 -0.89 -15.60 -14.87
CA ASP A 138 -1.09 -16.68 -15.85
C ASP A 138 -2.54 -17.22 -15.87
N HIS A 139 -3.38 -16.80 -14.91
CA HIS A 139 -4.77 -17.22 -14.74
C HIS A 139 -5.78 -16.14 -15.16
N SER A 140 -5.32 -15.07 -15.82
CA SER A 140 -6.13 -13.92 -16.25
C SER A 140 -6.68 -13.06 -15.12
N ASP A 141 -6.14 -13.19 -13.90
CA ASP A 141 -6.43 -12.23 -12.83
C ASP A 141 -5.61 -10.95 -13.06
N LEU A 142 -6.28 -9.83 -12.86
CA LEU A 142 -5.73 -8.49 -12.96
C LEU A 142 -5.46 -7.95 -11.56
N TRP A 143 -4.21 -7.60 -11.28
CA TRP A 143 -3.80 -6.90 -10.08
C TRP A 143 -3.48 -5.45 -10.41
N LEU A 144 -4.04 -4.54 -9.61
CA LEU A 144 -3.85 -3.11 -9.74
C LEU A 144 -3.25 -2.58 -8.44
N ALA A 145 -2.11 -1.90 -8.54
CA ALA A 145 -1.48 -1.21 -7.43
C ALA A 145 -1.37 0.29 -7.73
N GLY A 146 -1.73 1.11 -6.73
CA GLY A 146 -1.75 2.56 -6.86
C GLY A 146 -2.85 3.19 -6.02
N ILE A 147 -2.90 4.52 -6.02
CA ILE A 147 -3.93 5.29 -5.33
C ILE A 147 -4.89 5.89 -6.37
N PRO A 148 -6.03 5.24 -6.65
CA PRO A 148 -6.91 5.66 -7.72
C PRO A 148 -7.56 6.99 -7.46
N ALA A 149 -7.80 7.76 -8.52
CA ALA A 149 -8.75 8.85 -8.43
C ALA A 149 -10.17 8.28 -8.38
N ARG A 150 -11.08 9.07 -7.81
CA ARG A 150 -12.50 8.75 -7.75
C ARG A 150 -13.04 8.49 -9.16
N GLY A 151 -13.71 7.34 -9.33
CA GLY A 151 -14.30 6.93 -10.60
C GLY A 151 -13.35 6.22 -11.56
N ASP A 152 -12.05 6.11 -11.26
CA ASP A 152 -11.10 5.43 -12.16
C ASP A 152 -11.45 3.95 -12.33
N PHE A 153 -11.84 3.24 -11.27
CA PHE A 153 -12.28 1.85 -11.37
C PHE A 153 -13.59 1.69 -12.16
N GLN A 154 -14.53 2.64 -12.04
CA GLN A 154 -15.75 2.62 -12.85
C GLN A 154 -15.42 2.81 -14.33
N ARG A 155 -14.52 3.75 -14.64
CA ARG A 155 -14.05 4.01 -15.99
C ARG A 155 -13.31 2.81 -16.56
N LEU A 156 -12.43 2.19 -15.78
CA LEU A 156 -11.70 0.99 -16.17
C LEU A 156 -12.65 -0.18 -16.43
N ARG A 157 -13.63 -0.41 -15.54
CA ARG A 157 -14.67 -1.41 -15.73
C ARG A 157 -15.43 -1.19 -17.03
N HIS A 158 -15.86 0.04 -17.29
CA HIS A 158 -16.61 0.37 -18.51
C HIS A 158 -15.79 0.08 -19.78
N ILE A 159 -14.50 0.46 -19.81
CA ILE A 159 -13.60 0.18 -20.94
C ILE A 159 -13.44 -1.32 -21.19
N LEU A 160 -13.29 -2.11 -20.12
CA LEU A 160 -13.07 -3.55 -20.21
C LEU A 160 -14.35 -4.32 -20.57
N GLU A 161 -15.51 -3.89 -20.05
CA GLU A 161 -16.83 -4.44 -20.40
C GLU A 161 -17.19 -4.15 -21.86
N ASP A 162 -16.92 -2.93 -22.35
CA ASP A 162 -17.11 -2.57 -23.77
C ASP A 162 -16.21 -3.41 -24.71
N GLY A 163 -15.09 -3.91 -24.21
CA GLY A 163 -14.19 -4.85 -24.89
C GLY A 163 -14.62 -6.32 -24.83
N GLY A 164 -15.76 -6.63 -24.19
CA GLY A 164 -16.28 -8.00 -24.06
C GLY A 164 -15.69 -8.81 -22.90
N THR A 165 -15.03 -8.15 -21.94
CA THR A 165 -14.46 -8.78 -20.73
C THR A 165 -15.38 -8.58 -19.52
N THR A 166 -15.72 -9.64 -18.79
CA THR A 166 -16.49 -9.55 -17.54
C THR A 166 -15.53 -9.41 -16.35
N LEU A 167 -15.70 -8.38 -15.53
CA LEU A 167 -14.87 -8.14 -14.34
C LEU A 167 -15.62 -8.44 -13.04
N GLY A 168 -14.97 -9.17 -12.14
CA GLY A 168 -15.29 -9.17 -10.72
C GLY A 168 -14.24 -8.35 -9.97
N THR A 169 -14.64 -7.34 -9.19
CA THR A 169 -13.72 -6.58 -8.34
C THR A 169 -13.75 -7.12 -6.91
N SER A 170 -12.59 -7.14 -6.25
CA SER A 170 -12.49 -7.40 -4.80
C SER A 170 -12.63 -6.13 -3.95
N GLU A 171 -13.11 -5.02 -4.54
CA GLU A 171 -13.34 -3.77 -3.83
C GLU A 171 -14.24 -3.93 -2.61
N ASP A 172 -13.98 -3.14 -1.57
CA ASP A 172 -14.81 -3.14 -0.37
C ASP A 172 -16.22 -2.65 -0.71
N THR A 173 -17.20 -3.56 -0.60
CA THR A 173 -18.63 -3.26 -0.80
C THR A 173 -19.19 -2.21 0.17
N ARG A 174 -18.47 -1.83 1.24
CA ARG A 174 -18.84 -0.72 2.14
C ARG A 174 -18.60 0.66 1.52
N PHE A 175 -17.78 0.72 0.47
CA PHE A 175 -17.50 1.91 -0.30
C PHE A 175 -17.92 1.68 -1.75
N PRO A 176 -19.23 1.55 -2.03
CA PRO A 176 -19.69 1.41 -3.40
C PRO A 176 -19.20 2.63 -4.19
N SER A 177 -18.58 2.35 -5.34
CA SER A 177 -18.24 3.36 -6.31
C SER A 177 -19.51 4.16 -6.66
N LEU A 178 -19.58 5.42 -6.20
CA LEU A 178 -20.66 6.37 -6.54
C LEU A 178 -20.59 6.77 -8.01
#